data_AF-A0A016QSH7-F1
#
_entry.id   AF-A0A016QSH7-F1
#
_cell.length_a   1.000
_cell.length_b   1.000
_cell.length_c   1.000
_cell.angle_alpha   90.00
_cell.angle_beta   90.00
_cell.angle_gamma   90.00
#
_symmetry.space_group_name_H-M   'P 1'
#
loop_
_entity.id
_entity.type
_entity.pdbx_description
1 polymer ?
#
loop_
_entity_poly.entity_id
_entity_poly.type
_entity_poly.pdbx_seq_one_letter_code
_entity_poly.pdbx_strand_id
1 'polypeptide(L)'
;MVLFVAPTPVILERVRTRTNNPYGKTAAEQREILDYIATVEPLLRRGADVEINTADLSARDVADQLVTLAQRPSFHQGVTAS
;
A
#
# COMPACT_ATOMS: atom_id res chain seq x y z
N MET A 1 -11.25 -0.66 2.35
CA MET A 1 -9.83 -0.64 2.76
C MET A 1 -8.97 -0.18 1.59
N VAL A 2 -8.01 0.71 1.86
CA VAL A 2 -7.01 1.16 0.87
C VAL A 2 -5.70 0.44 1.14
N LEU A 3 -5.06 -0.09 0.10
CA LEU A 3 -3.74 -0.71 0.16
C LEU A 3 -2.70 0.17 -0.56
N PHE A 4 -1.57 0.43 0.10
CA PHE A 4 -0.41 1.05 -0.55
C PHE A 4 0.52 -0.02 -1.10
N VAL A 5 0.80 0.08 -2.39
CA VAL A 5 1.72 -0.82 -3.08
C VAL A 5 2.88 -0.02 -3.68
N ALA A 6 3.98 -0.70 -3.97
CA ALA A 6 5.09 -0.18 -4.74
C ALA A 6 5.92 -1.35 -5.28
N PRO A 7 6.70 -1.18 -6.36
CA PRO A 7 7.64 -2.19 -6.80
C PRO A 7 8.64 -2.54 -5.70
N THR A 8 8.98 -3.82 -5.57
CA THR A 8 9.92 -4.34 -4.57
C THR A 8 11.24 -3.54 -4.47
N PRO A 9 11.91 -3.16 -5.57
CA PRO A 9 13.15 -2.37 -5.47
C PRO A 9 12.94 -1.01 -4.78
N VAL A 10 11.78 -0.38 -4.98
CA VAL A 10 11.43 0.90 -4.33
C VAL A 10 11.19 0.70 -2.84
N ILE A 11 10.49 -0.38 -2.46
CA ILE A 11 10.27 -0.72 -1.05
C ILE A 11 11.61 -0.93 -0.35
N LEU A 12 12.50 -1.75 -0.93
CA LEU A 12 13.82 -2.05 -0.37
C LEU A 12 14.68 -0.78 -0.25
N GLU A 13 14.67 0.10 -1.24
CA GLU A 13 15.44 1.35 -1.15
C GLU A 13 14.92 2.28 -0.04
N ARG A 14 13.59 2.38 0.13
CA ARG A 14 12.98 3.19 1.21
C ARG A 14 13.34 2.67 2.60
N VAL A 15 13.25 1.36 2.84
CA VAL A 15 13.66 0.79 4.14
C VAL A 15 15.16 0.93 4.38
N ARG A 16 15.98 0.83 3.32
CA ARG A 16 17.43 1.02 3.42
C ARG A 16 17.82 2.47 3.77
N THR A 17 17.08 3.47 3.29
CA THR A 17 17.45 4.89 3.44
C THR A 17 16.75 5.64 4.56
N ARG A 18 15.57 5.19 5.03
CA ARG A 18 14.83 5.85 6.14
C ARG A 18 15.68 6.02 7.40
N THR A 19 15.52 7.10 8.14
CA THR A 19 16.37 7.41 9.31
C THR A 19 15.72 7.08 10.66
N ASN A 20 14.42 6.79 10.68
CA ASN A 20 13.61 6.73 11.90
C ASN A 20 13.18 5.31 12.33
N ASN A 21 13.50 4.28 11.55
CA ASN A 21 13.15 2.89 11.86
C ASN A 21 14.31 1.95 11.45
N PRO A 22 14.87 1.16 12.40
CA PRO A 22 16.04 0.33 12.18
C PRO A 22 15.77 -0.96 11.38
N TYR A 23 14.51 -1.36 11.19
CA TYR A 23 14.18 -2.59 10.45
C TYR A 23 14.47 -2.44 8.95
N GLY A 24 14.87 -3.53 8.27
CA GLY A 24 15.12 -3.55 6.83
C GLY A 24 16.49 -3.01 6.40
N LYS A 25 17.41 -2.82 7.35
CA LYS A 25 18.78 -2.35 7.08
C LYS A 25 19.72 -3.48 6.74
N THR A 26 19.45 -4.67 7.27
CA THR A 26 20.27 -5.86 7.05
C THR A 26 19.73 -6.71 5.90
N ALA A 27 20.59 -7.52 5.30
CA ALA A 27 20.18 -8.47 4.26
C ALA A 27 19.18 -9.52 4.76
N ALA A 28 19.22 -9.87 6.05
CA ALA A 28 18.27 -10.81 6.65
C ALA A 28 16.86 -10.22 6.71
N GLU A 29 16.73 -8.99 7.20
CA GLU A 29 15.45 -8.28 7.28
C GLU A 29 14.91 -7.94 5.88
N GLN A 30 15.77 -7.62 4.91
CA GLN A 30 15.31 -7.42 3.53
C GLN A 30 14.74 -8.70 2.92
N ARG A 31 15.32 -9.87 3.25
CA ARG A 31 14.77 -11.16 2.83
C ARG A 31 13.43 -11.46 3.49
N GLU A 32 13.27 -11.08 4.75
CA GLU A 32 11.99 -11.16 5.47
C GLU A 32 10.92 -10.25 4.82
N ILE A 33 11.29 -9.03 4.42
CA ILE A 33 10.40 -8.14 3.66
C ILE A 33 9.97 -8.78 2.33
N LEU A 34 10.91 -9.40 1.60
CA LEU A 34 10.59 -10.13 0.36
C LEU A 34 9.62 -11.29 0.60
N ASP A 35 9.81 -12.03 1.70
CA ASP A 35 8.93 -13.11 2.09
C ASP A 35 7.52 -12.61 2.43
N TYR A 36 7.39 -11.50 3.17
CA TYR A 36 6.10 -10.86 3.43
C TYR A 36 5.43 -10.33 2.15
N ILE A 37 6.19 -9.78 1.20
CA ILE A 37 5.63 -9.40 -0.10
C ILE A 37 5.06 -10.63 -0.82
N ALA A 38 5.78 -11.76 -0.80
CA ALA A 38 5.32 -12.97 -1.47
C ALA A 38 4.11 -13.63 -0.77
N THR A 39 4.04 -13.57 0.56
CA THR A 39 3.07 -14.35 1.36
C THR A 39 1.90 -13.51 1.87
N VAL A 40 2.13 -12.26 2.25
CA VAL A 40 1.15 -11.37 2.89
C VAL A 40 0.50 -10.42 1.90
N GLU A 41 1.26 -9.83 0.97
CA GLU A 41 0.68 -8.87 0.00
C GLU A 41 -0.51 -9.46 -0.78
N PRO A 42 -0.51 -10.72 -1.27
CA PRO A 42 -1.67 -11.30 -1.93
C PRO A 42 -2.90 -11.39 -1.04
N LEU A 43 -2.74 -11.54 0.29
CA LEU A 43 -3.83 -11.53 1.25
C LEU A 43 -4.40 -10.11 1.39
N LEU A 44 -3.53 -9.11 1.49
CA LEU A 44 -3.91 -7.71 1.61
C LEU A 44 -4.65 -7.22 0.36
N ARG A 45 -4.18 -7.60 -0.83
CA ARG A 45 -4.82 -7.27 -2.11
C ARG A 45 -6.24 -7.82 -2.20
N ARG A 46 -6.48 -9.05 -1.72
CA ARG A 46 -7.83 -9.64 -1.70
C ARG A 46 -8.84 -8.87 -0.85
N GLY A 47 -8.39 -8.18 0.20
CA GLY A 47 -9.24 -7.36 1.07
C GLY A 47 -9.26 -5.88 0.70
N ALA A 48 -8.54 -5.45 -0.34
CA ALA A 48 -8.43 -4.06 -0.73
C ALA A 48 -9.57 -3.67 -1.69
N ASP A 49 -10.27 -2.58 -1.38
CA ASP A 49 -11.24 -1.96 -2.31
C ASP A 49 -10.52 -1.04 -3.30
N VAL A 50 -9.39 -0.48 -2.87
CA VAL A 50 -8.56 0.43 -3.67
C VAL A 50 -7.09 0.12 -3.40
N GLU A 51 -6.32 0.06 -4.47
CA GLU A 51 -4.86 0.03 -4.41
C GLU A 51 -4.28 1.36 -4.91
N ILE A 52 -3.30 1.90 -4.20
CA ILE A 52 -2.57 3.10 -4.60
C ILE A 52 -1.11 2.73 -4.75
N ASN A 53 -0.59 2.82 -5.98
CA ASN A 53 0.83 2.67 -6.24
C ASN A 53 1.56 3.96 -5.83
N THR A 54 2.41 3.85 -4.81
CA THR A 54 3.11 4.98 -4.21
C THR A 54 4.52 5.18 -4.76
N ALA A 55 4.95 4.42 -5.79
CA ALA A 55 6.34 4.48 -6.29
C ALA A 55 6.77 5.91 -6.63
N ASP A 56 5.91 6.64 -7.34
CA ASP A 56 6.21 7.94 -7.95
C ASP A 56 5.33 9.07 -7.38
N LEU A 57 4.57 8.80 -6.31
CA LEU A 57 3.71 9.80 -5.66
C LEU A 57 4.41 10.41 -4.45
N SER A 58 4.25 11.72 -4.29
CA SER A 58 4.61 12.37 -3.02
C SER A 58 3.59 12.00 -1.94
N ALA A 59 3.97 12.16 -0.66
CA ALA A 59 3.04 11.95 0.45
C ALA A 59 1.82 12.87 0.37
N ARG A 60 1.98 14.08 -0.18
CA ARG A 60 0.88 15.02 -0.43
C ARG A 60 -0.07 14.47 -1.49
N ASP A 61 0.44 13.98 -2.61
CA ASP A 61 -0.40 13.44 -3.68
C ASP A 61 -1.21 12.22 -3.19
N VAL A 62 -0.59 11.36 -2.38
CA VAL A 62 -1.28 10.23 -1.74
C VAL A 62 -2.37 10.73 -0.80
N ALA A 63 -2.10 11.75 0.03
CA ALA A 63 -3.08 12.32 0.93
C ALA A 63 -4.28 12.94 0.18
N ASP A 64 -4.02 13.67 -0.91
CA ASP A 64 -5.06 14.28 -1.73
C ASP A 64 -5.95 13.21 -2.40
N GLN A 65 -5.34 12.09 -2.85
CA GLN A 65 -6.09 10.94 -3.36
C GLN A 65 -6.97 10.30 -2.27
N LEU A 66 -6.45 10.14 -1.05
CA LEU A 66 -7.24 9.59 0.08
C LEU A 66 -8.42 10.49 0.43
N VAL A 67 -8.23 11.81 0.46
CA VAL A 67 -9.32 12.78 0.70
C VAL A 67 -10.38 12.65 -0.38
N THR A 68 -9.96 12.58 -1.65
CA THR A 68 -10.87 12.39 -2.78
C THR A 68 -11.67 11.09 -2.66
N LEU A 69 -11.01 9.98 -2.30
CA LEU A 69 -11.65 8.69 -2.09
C LEU A 69 -12.67 8.72 -0.94
N ALA A 70 -12.34 9.39 0.17
CA ALA A 70 -13.21 9.51 1.33
C ALA A 70 -14.47 10.36 1.06
N GLN A 71 -14.40 11.26 0.07
CA GLN A 71 -15.52 12.12 -0.33
C GLN A 71 -16.43 11.48 -1.39
N ARG A 72 -16.07 10.30 -1.93
CA ARG A 72 -16.94 9.61 -2.89
C ARG A 72 -18.22 9.18 -2.15
N PRO A 73 -19.41 9.57 -2.64
CA PRO A 73 -20.64 9.05 -2.07
C PRO A 73 -20.61 7.53 -2.15
N SER A 74 -20.86 6.85 -1.03
CA SER A 74 -20.93 5.40 -0.96
C SER A 74 -21.89 4.90 -2.05
N PHE A 75 -21.41 4.10 -2.99
CA PHE A 75 -22.28 3.30 -3.86
C PHE A 75 -22.92 2.20 -3.00
N HIS A 76 -23.92 2.58 -2.21
CA HIS A 76 -24.78 1.70 -1.42
C HIS A 76 -26.24 1.90 -1.82
N GLN A 77 -26.51 2.11 -3.11
CA GLN A 77 -27.85 1.95 -3.68
C GLN A 77 -27.74 1.19 -4.99
N GLY A 78 -28.20 -0.06 -5.00
CA GLY A 78 -28.16 -0.88 -6.21
C GLY A 78 -28.36 -2.37 -6.04
N VAL A 79 -28.97 -2.87 -4.96
CA VAL A 79 -29.61 -4.20 -4.96
C VAL A 79 -30.93 -4.12 -4.18
N THR A 80 -31.94 -3.54 -4.82
CA THR A 80 -33.34 -3.98 -4.63
C THR A 80 -33.89 -4.23 -6.02
N ALA A 81 -33.64 -5.44 -6.51
CA ALA A 81 -34.48 -6.04 -7.53
C ALA A 81 -35.73 -6.59 -6.84
N SER A 82 -36.90 -6.13 -7.26
CA SER A 82 -38.18 -6.83 -7.14
C SER A 82 -38.96 -6.55 -8.42
#